data_AF-A0AAV0VXG5-F1
#
_entry.id   AF-A0AAV0VXG5-F1
#
_cell.length_a   1.000
_cell.length_b   1.000
_cell.length_c   1.000
_cell.angle_alpha   90.00
_cell.angle_beta   90.00
_cell.angle_gamma   90.00
#
_symmetry.space_group_name_H-M   'P 1'
#
loop_
_entity.id
_entity.type
_entity.pdbx_description
1 polymer ?
#
loop_
_entity_poly.entity_id
_entity_poly.type
_entity_poly.pdbx_seq_one_letter_code
_entity_poly.pdbx_strand_id
1 'polypeptide(L)'
;MEWSNEKTLEFLSLFEKESLIWNPKDPLHKNRNLVSDAWKRIKDNFSEDIAIVELKKKKDSLMATYRPLAQKVKNSTKTGSGRDEIYKPNWIFYEVMANFLHGVYQPKTTINTEVCKLF
;
A
#
# COMPACT_ATOMS: atom_id res chain seq x y z
N MET A 1 14.99 4.10 -17.17
CA MET A 1 14.76 5.27 -16.31
C MET A 1 15.33 4.95 -14.94
N GLU A 2 16.20 5.80 -14.39
CA GLU A 2 16.78 5.63 -13.05
C GLU A 2 15.86 6.24 -12.00
N TRP A 3 15.45 5.41 -11.03
CA TRP A 3 14.62 5.83 -9.91
C TRP A 3 15.48 5.97 -8.67
N SER A 4 15.81 7.21 -8.29
CA SER A 4 16.48 7.49 -7.03
C SER A 4 15.58 7.23 -5.83
N ASN A 5 16.18 7.10 -4.64
CA ASN A 5 15.43 6.90 -3.40
C ASN A 5 14.49 8.08 -3.11
N GLU A 6 14.97 9.30 -3.33
CA GLU A 6 14.20 10.54 -3.15
C GLU A 6 12.97 10.60 -4.08
N LYS A 7 13.15 10.31 -5.38
CA LYS A 7 12.06 10.21 -6.35
C LYS A 7 11.01 9.17 -5.94
N THR A 8 11.48 8.04 -5.41
CA THR A 8 10.60 6.97 -4.96
C THR A 8 9.81 7.37 -3.71
N LEU A 9 10.42 8.11 -2.77
CA LEU A 9 9.75 8.65 -1.60
C LEU A 9 8.72 9.73 -1.97
N GLU A 10 9.08 10.65 -2.87
CA GLU A 10 8.16 11.67 -3.38
C GLU A 10 6.95 11.02 -4.05
N PHE A 11 7.21 10.02 -4.91
CA PHE A 11 6.16 9.24 -5.56
C PHE A 11 5.23 8.58 -4.53
N LEU A 12 5.79 7.94 -3.50
CA LEU A 12 5.00 7.29 -2.46
C LEU A 12 4.16 8.29 -1.65
N SER A 13 4.68 9.47 -1.35
CA SER A 13 3.93 10.52 -0.63
C SER A 13 2.74 11.05 -1.44
N LEU A 14 2.90 11.23 -2.76
CA LEU A 14 1.80 11.60 -3.64
C LEU A 14 0.80 10.45 -3.81
N PHE A 15 1.33 9.23 -3.93
CA PHE A 15 0.52 8.02 -4.09
C PHE A 15 -0.35 7.74 -2.86
N GLU A 16 0.17 7.94 -1.65
CA GLU A 16 -0.59 7.80 -0.39
C GLU A 16 -1.82 8.71 -0.37
N LYS A 17 -1.70 9.96 -0.85
CA LYS A 17 -2.81 10.92 -0.91
C LYS A 17 -3.92 10.50 -1.87
N GLU A 18 -3.57 9.77 -2.93
CA GLU A 18 -4.50 9.33 -3.97
C GLU A 18 -5.08 7.94 -3.66
N SER A 19 -5.95 7.87 -2.64
CA SER A 19 -6.66 6.64 -2.23
C SER A 19 -7.38 5.95 -3.38
N LEU A 20 -7.84 6.71 -4.37
CA LEU A 20 -8.49 6.24 -5.59
C LEU A 20 -7.66 5.19 -6.35
N ILE A 21 -6.33 5.21 -6.23
CA ILE A 21 -5.44 4.32 -7.00
C ILE A 21 -5.15 3.01 -6.25
N TRP A 22 -5.03 3.06 -4.93
CA TRP A 22 -4.54 1.95 -4.11
C TRP A 22 -5.58 1.36 -3.15
N ASN A 23 -6.66 2.06 -2.85
CA ASN A 23 -7.68 1.62 -1.92
C ASN A 23 -8.86 0.94 -2.68
N PRO A 24 -8.93 -0.40 -2.73
CA PRO A 24 -10.06 -1.11 -3.31
C PRO A 24 -11.36 -0.96 -2.51
N LYS A 25 -11.31 -0.46 -1.26
CA LYS A 25 -12.52 -0.18 -0.45
C LYS A 25 -13.19 1.13 -0.86
N ASP A 26 -12.48 1.99 -1.60
CA ASP A 26 -13.05 3.24 -2.05
C ASP A 26 -14.06 2.98 -3.20
N PRO A 27 -15.32 3.40 -3.08
CA PRO A 27 -16.31 3.20 -4.14
C PRO A 27 -15.90 3.88 -5.45
N LEU A 28 -15.10 4.96 -5.37
CA LEU A 28 -14.60 5.71 -6.51
C LEU A 28 -13.41 5.01 -7.20
N HIS A 29 -12.76 4.02 -6.56
CA HIS A 29 -11.73 3.19 -7.19
C HIS A 29 -12.25 2.44 -8.43
N LYS A 30 -13.56 2.11 -8.46
CA LYS A 30 -14.19 1.48 -9.63
C LYS A 30 -14.30 2.43 -10.82
N ASN A 31 -14.21 3.73 -10.60
CA ASN A 31 -14.35 4.73 -11.64
C ASN A 31 -13.01 4.96 -12.36
N ARG A 32 -12.89 4.38 -13.56
CA ARG A 32 -11.69 4.50 -14.40
C ARG A 32 -11.30 5.94 -14.72
N ASN A 33 -12.27 6.85 -14.82
CA ASN A 33 -12.00 8.25 -15.11
C ASN A 33 -11.32 8.93 -13.92
N LEU A 34 -11.82 8.69 -12.71
CA LEU A 34 -11.22 9.24 -11.48
C LEU A 34 -9.85 8.64 -11.21
N VAL A 35 -9.66 7.34 -11.43
CA VAL A 35 -8.33 6.72 -11.33
C VAL A 35 -7.37 7.34 -12.34
N SER A 36 -7.83 7.61 -13.55
CA SER A 36 -7.00 8.26 -14.58
C SER A 36 -6.66 9.71 -14.22
N ASP A 37 -7.60 10.44 -13.62
CA ASP A 37 -7.39 11.79 -13.12
C ASP A 37 -6.38 11.80 -11.96
N ALA A 38 -6.51 10.88 -11.01
CA ALA A 38 -5.56 10.70 -9.91
C ALA A 38 -4.13 10.46 -10.42
N TRP A 39 -3.96 9.61 -11.44
CA TRP A 39 -2.64 9.44 -12.07
C TRP A 39 -2.11 10.70 -12.74
N LYS A 40 -2.98 11.51 -13.35
CA LYS A 40 -2.59 12.81 -13.93
C LYS A 40 -2.18 13.78 -12.83
N ARG A 41 -2.88 13.81 -11.69
CA ARG A 41 -2.51 14.64 -10.54
C ARG A 41 -1.15 14.26 -9.98
N ILE A 42 -0.88 12.97 -9.82
CA ILE A 42 0.45 12.51 -9.41
C ILE A 42 1.49 12.99 -10.41
N LYS A 43 1.25 12.82 -11.72
CA LYS A 43 2.17 13.31 -12.75
C LYS A 43 2.42 14.82 -12.62
N ASP A 44 1.35 15.60 -12.46
CA ASP A 44 1.40 17.07 -12.39
C ASP A 44 2.09 17.59 -11.12
N ASN A 45 1.93 16.87 -10.01
CA ASN A 45 2.57 17.21 -8.72
C ASN A 45 3.96 16.59 -8.56
N PHE A 46 4.41 15.74 -9.48
CA PHE A 46 5.73 15.15 -9.44
C PHE A 46 6.76 16.19 -9.88
N SER A 47 7.91 16.24 -9.21
CA SER A 47 8.95 17.23 -9.52
C SER A 47 9.55 17.06 -10.93
N GLU A 48 9.39 15.89 -11.55
CA GLU A 48 9.84 15.59 -12.91
C GLU A 48 8.69 15.26 -13.86
N ASP A 49 8.84 15.58 -15.15
CA ASP A 49 7.89 15.09 -16.16
C ASP A 49 8.13 13.60 -16.42
N ILE A 50 7.38 12.76 -15.72
CA ILE A 50 7.38 11.31 -15.89
C ILE A 50 6.07 10.88 -16.56
N ALA A 51 6.16 10.02 -17.56
CA ALA A 51 4.98 9.44 -18.18
C ALA A 51 4.18 8.60 -17.17
N ILE A 52 2.84 8.70 -17.21
CA ILE A 52 1.94 7.91 -16.35
C ILE A 52 2.23 6.39 -16.46
N VAL A 53 2.65 5.93 -17.62
CA VAL A 53 3.05 4.52 -17.85
C VAL A 53 4.23 4.13 -16.95
N GLU A 54 5.22 5.00 -16.80
CA GLU A 54 6.39 4.74 -15.96
C GLU A 54 6.03 4.83 -14.47
N LEU A 55 5.16 5.76 -14.06
CA LEU A 55 4.61 5.81 -12.71
C LEU A 55 3.87 4.51 -12.35
N LYS A 56 3.07 3.97 -13.29
CA LYS A 56 2.39 2.69 -13.12
C LYS A 56 3.37 1.52 -13.01
N LYS A 57 4.37 1.44 -13.88
CA LYS A 57 5.41 0.41 -13.78
C LYS A 57 6.17 0.48 -12.45
N LYS A 58 6.48 1.70 -11.98
CA LYS A 58 7.15 1.90 -10.70
C LYS A 58 6.28 1.43 -9.54
N LYS A 59 5.00 1.77 -9.53
CA LYS A 59 4.03 1.22 -8.57
C LYS A 59 4.04 -0.31 -8.60
N ASP A 60 3.94 -0.93 -9.77
CA ASP A 60 3.93 -2.40 -9.89
C ASP A 60 5.23 -3.02 -9.36
N SER A 61 6.39 -2.42 -9.66
CA SER A 61 7.68 -2.85 -9.10
C SER A 61 7.71 -2.74 -7.57
N LEU A 62 7.25 -1.62 -7.00
CA LEU A 62 7.16 -1.44 -5.55
C LEU A 62 6.23 -2.48 -4.91
N MET A 63 5.06 -2.70 -5.50
CA MET A 63 4.09 -3.70 -5.01
C MET A 63 4.62 -5.13 -5.13
N ALA A 64 5.39 -5.44 -6.18
CA ALA A 64 6.02 -6.75 -6.37
C ALA A 64 7.03 -7.06 -5.25
N THR A 65 7.72 -6.05 -4.73
CA THR A 65 8.60 -6.19 -3.56
C THR A 65 7.81 -6.18 -2.24
N TYR A 66 6.82 -5.30 -2.11
CA TYR A 66 6.01 -5.16 -0.88
C TYR A 66 5.21 -6.43 -0.54
N ARG A 67 4.49 -7.01 -1.52
CA ARG A 67 3.63 -8.19 -1.30
C ARG A 67 4.34 -9.37 -0.62
N PRO A 68 5.48 -9.88 -1.11
CA PRO A 68 6.18 -10.98 -0.45
C PRO A 68 6.75 -10.57 0.91
N LEU A 69 7.22 -9.33 1.08
CA LEU A 69 7.68 -8.83 2.39
C LEU A 69 6.53 -8.80 3.40
N ALA A 70 5.39 -8.21 3.05
CA ALA A 70 4.20 -8.15 3.89
C ALA A 70 3.69 -9.56 4.24
N GLN A 71 3.75 -10.51 3.30
CA GLN A 71 3.41 -11.91 3.57
C GLN A 71 4.38 -12.56 4.58
N LYS A 72 5.69 -12.30 4.47
CA LYS A 72 6.69 -12.79 5.45
C LYS A 72 6.43 -12.21 6.84
N VAL A 73 6.19 -10.91 6.96
CA VAL A 73 5.84 -10.25 8.24
C VAL A 73 4.57 -10.86 8.83
N LYS A 74 3.53 -11.04 8.01
CA LYS A 74 2.26 -11.65 8.44
C LYS A 74 2.44 -13.10 8.90
N ASN A 75 3.21 -13.91 8.18
CA ASN A 75 3.48 -15.30 8.55
C ASN A 75 4.26 -15.38 9.87
N SER A 76 5.28 -14.53 10.03
CA SER A 76 6.06 -14.39 11.26
C SER A 76 5.20 -13.97 12.47
N THR A 77 4.10 -13.23 12.24
CA THR A 77 3.17 -12.83 13.31
C THR A 77 2.11 -13.91 13.64
N LYS A 78 1.76 -14.78 12.69
CA LYS A 78 0.61 -15.71 12.82
C LYS A 78 0.97 -17.07 13.42
N THR A 79 2.23 -17.47 13.35
CA THR A 79 2.70 -18.73 13.97
C THR A 79 2.93 -18.49 15.46
N GLY A 80 2.11 -19.10 16.32
CA GLY A 80 2.24 -19.11 17.77
C GLY A 80 3.48 -19.88 18.25
N SER A 81 4.66 -19.42 17.86
CA SER A 81 5.95 -20.04 18.17
C SER A 81 6.93 -18.95 18.56
N GLY A 82 7.12 -18.78 19.87
CA GLY A 82 8.26 -18.06 20.44
C GLY A 82 8.22 -16.54 20.29
N ARG A 83 8.50 -15.85 21.38
CA ARG A 83 8.97 -14.46 21.34
C ARG A 83 10.28 -14.42 20.53
N ASP A 84 10.53 -13.32 19.81
CA ASP A 84 11.69 -13.07 18.92
C ASP A 84 11.64 -13.90 17.63
N GLU A 85 11.20 -13.42 16.47
CA GLU A 85 11.71 -12.29 15.72
C GLU A 85 10.64 -11.90 14.67
N ILE A 86 9.99 -10.75 14.85
CA ILE A 86 9.13 -10.21 13.77
C ILE A 86 10.08 -9.86 12.61
N TYR A 87 9.91 -10.51 11.46
CA TYR A 87 10.71 -10.19 10.28
C TYR A 87 10.53 -8.72 9.91
N LYS A 88 11.59 -7.92 10.07
CA LYS A 88 11.60 -6.51 9.68
C LYS A 88 12.31 -6.39 8.33
N PRO A 89 11.61 -5.99 7.25
CA PRO A 89 12.25 -5.73 5.98
C PRO A 89 13.25 -4.58 6.08
N ASN A 90 14.48 -4.76 5.63
CA ASN A 90 15.49 -3.69 5.51
C ASN A 90 15.21 -2.72 4.35
N TRP A 91 13.95 -2.60 3.93
CA TRP A 91 13.58 -1.83 2.76
C TRP A 91 12.95 -0.51 3.20
N ILE A 92 13.63 0.61 2.93
CA ILE A 92 13.21 1.94 3.40
C ILE A 92 11.80 2.34 2.94
N PHE A 93 11.34 1.83 1.79
CA PHE A 93 9.99 2.08 1.28
C PHE A 93 8.93 1.20 1.92
N TYR A 94 9.34 0.12 2.60
CA TYR A 94 8.42 -0.79 3.26
C TYR A 94 7.61 -0.08 4.33
N GLU A 95 8.25 0.72 5.19
CA GLU A 95 7.57 1.43 6.27
C GLU A 95 6.55 2.44 5.72
N VAL A 96 6.94 3.21 4.70
CA VAL A 96 6.06 4.16 4.02
C VAL A 96 4.87 3.44 3.39
N MET A 97 5.10 2.37 2.64
CA MET A 97 4.03 1.57 2.03
C MET A 97 3.14 0.90 3.07
N ALA A 98 3.73 0.37 4.14
CA ALA A 98 2.98 -0.25 5.23
C ALA A 98 2.07 0.76 5.94
N ASN A 99 2.50 2.01 6.12
CA ASN A 99 1.72 3.05 6.80
C ASN A 99 0.29 3.17 6.23
N PHE A 100 0.16 3.28 4.90
CA PHE A 100 -1.15 3.43 4.26
C PHE A 100 -1.77 2.12 3.78
N LEU A 101 -0.97 1.11 3.39
CA LEU A 101 -1.50 -0.18 2.89
C LEU A 101 -1.91 -1.15 4.00
N HIS A 102 -1.28 -1.09 5.18
CA HIS A 102 -1.53 -2.07 6.26
C HIS A 102 -3.00 -2.04 6.72
N GLY A 103 -3.65 -0.87 6.79
CA GLY A 103 -5.07 -0.75 7.15
C GLY A 103 -6.06 -1.25 6.06
N VAL A 104 -5.63 -1.30 4.81
CA VAL A 104 -6.47 -1.75 3.69
C VAL A 104 -6.43 -3.28 3.54
N TYR A 105 -5.26 -3.90 3.76
CA TYR A 105 -5.07 -5.35 3.65
C TYR A 105 -5.34 -6.14 4.93
N GLN A 106 -5.71 -5.47 6.03
CA GLN A 106 -6.26 -6.18 7.18
C GLN A 106 -7.59 -6.84 6.79
N PRO A 107 -7.72 -8.17 6.93
CA PRO A 107 -9.02 -8.81 6.82
C PRO A 107 -9.92 -8.14 7.85
N LYS A 108 -11.17 -7.79 7.47
CA LYS A 108 -12.19 -7.38 8.43
C LYS A 108 -12.12 -8.37 9.58
N THR A 109 -11.79 -7.91 10.78
CA THR A 109 -12.18 -8.64 11.98
C THR A 109 -13.68 -8.80 11.86
N THR A 110 -14.11 -10.01 11.51
CA THR A 110 -15.46 -10.46 11.84
C THR A 110 -15.52 -10.34 13.35
N ILE A 111 -16.07 -9.23 13.83
CA ILE A 111 -16.60 -9.15 15.17
C ILE A 111 -17.60 -10.29 15.19
N ASN A 112 -17.21 -11.43 15.77
CA ASN A 112 -18.19 -12.38 16.24
C ASN A 112 -18.99 -11.57 17.25
N THR A 113 -20.17 -11.13 16.84
CA THR A 113 -21.17 -10.63 17.76
C THR A 113 -21.55 -11.85 18.59
N GLU A 114 -20.80 -12.09 19.66
CA GLU A 114 -21.32 -12.86 20.79
C GLU A 114 -22.44 -12.01 21.36
N VAL A 115 -23.63 -12.26 20.80
CA VAL A 115 -24.88 -11.66 21.20
C VAL A 115 -25.03 -11.99 22.68
N CYS A 116 -24.91 -10.94 23.50
CA CYS A 116 -25.27 -10.94 24.90
C CYS A 116 -26.72 -11.43 24.99
N LYS A 117 -26.91 -12.71 25.32
CA LYS A 117 -28.18 -13.26 25.77
C LYS A 117 -28.11 -13.35 27.29
N LEU A 118 -28.45 -12.25 27.95
CA LEU A 118 -28.95 -12.25 29.31
C LEU A 118 -30.45 -11.92 29.23
N PHE A 119 -31.26 -12.97 29.32
CA PHE A 119 -32.64 -12.95 29.79
C PHE A 119 -32.83 -14.20 30.65
#